data_AF-A0A8S3HZ26-F1
#
_entry.id   AF-A0A8S3HZ26-F1
#
_cell.length_a   1.000
_cell.length_b   1.000
_cell.length_c   1.000
_cell.angle_alpha   90.00
_cell.angle_beta   90.00
_cell.angle_gamma   90.00
#
_symmetry.space_group_name_H-M   'P 1'
#
loop_
_entity.id
_entity.type
_entity.pdbx_description
1 polymer ?
#
loop_
_entity_poly.entity_id
_entity_poly.type
_entity_poly.pdbx_seq_one_letter_code
_entity_poly.pdbx_strand_id
1 'polypeptide(L)'
;MHSAIDKLSARNKQYHSCSKAISLIFTLGSYILALTWIIGDLFLDSQIFGRTLNHFHSHIIPLNTPKKWIAPLWLTVYGLQAPWLLYAITTLCRRNGCNSDSDYLYKYPRPVSRMQLFTFSLSCWSHLIFLFLIQHQSNLLAIIYLILGTMALICCLLTSIIHLHNYERELSTSHLFSDIWSIRIFVHNGLSVMLAWQITLVAYSSLYACNRVLLSSSST
;
A
#
# COMPACT_ATOMS: atom_id res chain seq x y z
N MET A 1 24.25 -37.76 10.94
CA MET A 1 22.85 -37.35 10.67
C MET A 1 22.56 -35.92 11.14
N HIS A 2 22.94 -35.51 12.36
CA HIS A 2 22.75 -34.11 12.83
C HIS A 2 23.37 -33.03 11.92
N SER A 3 24.60 -33.21 11.44
CA SER A 3 25.25 -32.22 10.53
C SER A 3 24.47 -31.91 9.24
N ALA A 4 23.67 -32.86 8.73
CA ALA A 4 22.88 -32.65 7.51
C ALA A 4 21.61 -31.84 7.79
N ILE A 5 20.98 -32.06 8.96
CA ILE A 5 19.78 -31.34 9.41
C ILE A 5 20.12 -29.87 9.67
N ASP A 6 21.27 -29.59 10.29
CA ASP A 6 21.72 -28.23 10.56
C ASP A 6 21.99 -27.44 9.27
N LYS A 7 22.62 -28.08 8.27
CA LYS A 7 22.86 -27.48 6.95
C LYS A 7 21.57 -27.20 6.18
N LEU A 8 20.55 -28.04 6.31
CA LEU A 8 19.23 -27.81 5.68
C LEU A 8 18.48 -26.67 6.38
N SER A 9 18.51 -26.62 7.71
CA SER A 9 17.93 -25.54 8.51
C SER A 9 18.57 -24.19 8.18
N ALA A 10 19.90 -24.12 8.07
CA ALA A 10 20.63 -22.90 7.71
C ALA A 10 20.28 -22.40 6.29
N ARG A 11 20.20 -23.30 5.30
CA ARG A 11 19.81 -22.95 3.92
C ARG A 11 18.38 -22.40 3.84
N ASN A 12 17.44 -23.03 4.55
CA ASN A 12 16.05 -22.59 4.55
C ASN A 12 15.90 -21.20 5.21
N LYS A 13 16.65 -20.95 6.29
CA LYS A 13 16.72 -19.63 6.96
C LYS A 13 17.24 -18.54 6.02
N GLN A 14 18.30 -18.82 5.25
CA GLN A 14 18.87 -17.86 4.29
C GLN A 14 17.92 -17.53 3.14
N TYR A 15 17.23 -18.53 2.59
CA TYR A 15 16.28 -18.34 1.48
C TYR A 15 15.11 -17.42 1.87
N HIS A 16 14.55 -17.61 3.08
CA HIS A 16 13.48 -16.75 3.59
C HIS A 16 13.89 -15.29 3.78
N SER A 17 15.14 -15.04 4.18
CA SER A 17 15.69 -13.69 4.34
C SER A 17 15.77 -12.96 3.00
N CYS A 18 16.33 -13.62 1.98
CA CYS A 18 16.50 -13.04 0.65
C CYS A 18 15.15 -12.74 -0.01
N SER A 19 14.21 -13.68 0.05
CA SER A 19 12.84 -13.51 -0.49
C SER A 19 12.11 -12.30 0.11
N LYS A 20 12.27 -12.05 1.42
CA LYS A 20 11.68 -10.88 2.09
C LYS A 20 12.31 -9.57 1.64
N ALA A 21 13.64 -9.52 1.57
CA ALA A 21 14.35 -8.32 1.13
C ALA A 21 13.94 -7.94 -0.31
N ILE A 22 13.85 -8.93 -1.21
CA ILE A 22 13.37 -8.74 -2.59
C ILE A 22 11.94 -8.19 -2.58
N SER A 23 11.04 -8.76 -1.77
CA SER A 23 9.65 -8.30 -1.67
C SER A 23 9.57 -6.85 -1.16
N LEU A 24 10.40 -6.48 -0.18
CA LEU A 24 10.43 -5.13 0.36
C LEU A 24 10.99 -4.14 -0.67
N ILE A 25 12.08 -4.47 -1.36
CA ILE A 25 12.66 -3.64 -2.44
C ILE A 25 11.62 -3.40 -3.52
N PHE A 26 10.91 -4.45 -3.96
CA PHE A 26 9.82 -4.33 -4.93
C PHE A 26 8.68 -3.44 -4.43
N THR A 27 8.32 -3.56 -3.15
CA THR A 27 7.31 -2.72 -2.50
C THR A 27 7.71 -1.26 -2.47
N LEU A 28 8.93 -0.97 -2.03
CA LEU A 28 9.49 0.38 -1.99
C LEU A 28 9.58 0.97 -3.41
N GLY A 29 10.05 0.21 -4.39
CA GLY A 29 10.09 0.63 -5.78
C GLY A 29 8.71 1.00 -6.32
N SER A 30 7.70 0.16 -6.05
CA SER A 30 6.31 0.38 -6.48
C SER A 30 5.70 1.62 -5.80
N TYR A 31 5.97 1.80 -4.50
CA TYR A 31 5.53 2.98 -3.75
C TYR A 31 6.20 4.27 -4.22
N ILE A 32 7.52 4.26 -4.39
CA ILE A 32 8.27 5.43 -4.87
C ILE A 32 7.78 5.81 -6.26
N LEU A 33 7.60 4.84 -7.17
CA LEU A 33 7.07 5.08 -8.50
C LEU A 33 5.66 5.69 -8.48
N ALA A 34 4.78 5.18 -7.61
CA ALA A 34 3.43 5.75 -7.43
C ALA A 34 3.48 7.17 -6.89
N LEU A 35 4.35 7.42 -5.90
CA LEU A 35 4.52 8.74 -5.29
C LEU A 35 5.12 9.75 -6.28
N THR A 36 6.14 9.37 -7.05
CA THR A 36 6.73 10.26 -8.05
C THR A 36 5.77 10.57 -9.18
N TRP A 37 4.94 9.60 -9.59
CA TRP A 37 3.87 9.84 -10.56
C TRP A 37 2.90 10.91 -10.04
N ILE A 38 2.42 10.78 -8.80
CA ILE A 38 1.49 11.73 -8.19
C ILE A 38 2.13 13.11 -8.05
N ILE A 39 3.37 13.19 -7.54
CA ILE A 39 4.09 14.47 -7.41
C ILE A 39 4.30 15.12 -8.78
N GLY A 40 4.65 14.33 -9.79
CA GLY A 40 4.79 14.79 -11.18
C GLY A 40 3.49 15.39 -11.71
N ASP A 41 2.36 14.69 -11.53
CA ASP A 41 1.03 15.16 -11.94
C ASP A 41 0.61 16.46 -11.21
N LEU A 42 1.03 16.64 -9.95
CA LEU A 42 0.64 17.76 -9.11
C LEU A 42 1.47 19.03 -9.30
N PHE A 43 2.78 18.90 -9.48
CA PHE A 43 3.70 20.04 -9.42
C PHE A 43 4.36 20.37 -10.77
N LEU A 44 4.45 19.38 -11.64
CA LEU A 44 5.02 19.56 -12.96
C LEU A 44 3.84 19.58 -13.93
N ASP A 45 3.41 20.78 -14.34
CA ASP A 45 2.52 21.04 -15.51
C ASP A 45 3.08 20.47 -16.84
N SER A 46 4.02 19.52 -16.76
CA SER A 46 4.48 18.65 -17.80
C SER A 46 3.31 18.05 -18.57
N GLN A 47 3.33 18.21 -19.89
CA GLN A 47 2.29 17.70 -20.80
C GLN A 47 2.12 16.18 -20.75
N ILE A 48 3.08 15.46 -20.16
CA ILE A 48 3.04 14.01 -19.92
C ILE A 48 2.10 13.66 -18.76
N PHE A 49 1.92 14.55 -17.77
CA PHE A 49 1.17 14.27 -16.54
C PHE A 49 0.02 15.26 -16.28
N GLY A 50 0.16 16.56 -16.57
CA GLY A 50 -0.78 17.62 -16.14
C GLY A 50 -2.26 17.53 -16.57
N ARG A 51 -2.64 16.53 -17.38
CA ARG A 51 -4.04 16.26 -17.75
C ARG A 51 -4.74 15.27 -16.82
N THR A 52 -4.05 14.42 -16.05
CA THR A 52 -4.68 13.24 -15.42
C THR A 52 -5.58 13.60 -14.24
N LEU A 53 -5.01 14.20 -13.18
CA LEU A 53 -5.81 14.62 -12.02
C LEU A 53 -6.76 15.74 -12.42
N ASN A 54 -6.32 16.75 -13.16
CA ASN A 54 -7.22 17.84 -13.56
C ASN A 54 -8.43 17.37 -14.39
N HIS A 55 -8.26 16.36 -15.26
CA HIS A 55 -9.36 15.76 -16.01
C HIS A 55 -10.26 14.89 -15.12
N PHE A 56 -9.68 14.03 -14.28
CA PHE A 56 -10.43 13.25 -13.29
C PHE A 56 -11.29 14.16 -12.41
N HIS A 57 -10.71 15.27 -11.97
CA HIS A 57 -11.35 16.24 -11.09
C HIS A 57 -12.46 17.03 -11.75
N SER A 58 -12.26 17.46 -12.98
CA SER A 58 -13.27 18.26 -13.69
C SER A 58 -14.47 17.43 -14.11
N HIS A 59 -14.33 16.11 -14.24
CA HIS A 59 -15.38 15.25 -14.77
C HIS A 59 -16.00 14.34 -13.70
N ILE A 60 -15.22 13.81 -12.76
CA ILE A 60 -15.66 12.71 -11.87
C ILE A 60 -16.04 13.18 -10.46
N ILE A 61 -15.37 14.20 -9.92
CA ILE A 61 -15.65 14.71 -8.57
C ILE A 61 -16.66 15.87 -8.66
N PRO A 62 -17.73 15.90 -7.83
CA PRO A 62 -18.73 16.96 -7.89
C PRO A 62 -18.14 18.36 -7.65
N LEU A 63 -18.74 19.33 -8.34
CA LEU A 63 -18.33 20.74 -8.51
C LEU A 63 -17.99 21.50 -7.21
N ASN A 64 -18.45 21.01 -6.05
CA ASN A 64 -18.33 21.71 -4.76
C ASN A 64 -17.04 21.40 -3.99
N THR A 65 -16.22 20.46 -4.44
CA THR A 65 -14.92 20.19 -3.78
C THR A 65 -13.91 21.21 -4.29
N PRO A 66 -13.32 22.07 -3.44
CA PRO A 66 -12.41 23.10 -3.96
C PRO A 66 -11.18 22.41 -4.53
N LYS A 67 -10.93 22.62 -5.84
CA LYS A 67 -9.83 22.00 -6.60
C LYS A 67 -8.47 22.07 -5.88
N LYS A 68 -8.26 23.13 -5.08
CA LYS A 68 -7.04 23.37 -4.29
C LYS A 68 -6.76 22.34 -3.20
N TRP A 69 -7.77 21.63 -2.68
CA TRP A 69 -7.59 20.70 -1.57
C TRP A 69 -7.21 19.28 -1.99
N ILE A 70 -7.42 18.91 -3.25
CA ILE A 70 -7.23 17.49 -3.59
C ILE A 70 -5.75 17.14 -3.78
N ALA A 71 -4.97 18.02 -4.39
CA ALA A 71 -3.52 17.86 -4.47
C ALA A 71 -2.87 17.57 -3.08
N PRO A 72 -3.10 18.40 -2.04
CA PRO A 72 -2.56 18.11 -0.71
C PRO A 72 -3.19 16.86 -0.07
N LEU A 73 -4.44 16.50 -0.36
CA LEU A 73 -5.03 15.25 0.14
C LEU A 73 -4.30 14.02 -0.40
N TRP A 74 -4.05 13.94 -1.72
CA TRP A 74 -3.27 12.87 -2.32
C TRP A 74 -1.89 12.75 -1.68
N LEU A 75 -1.17 13.88 -1.57
CA LEU A 75 0.16 13.91 -0.97
C LEU A 75 0.13 13.48 0.51
N THR A 76 -0.90 13.90 1.25
CA THR A 76 -1.06 13.52 2.66
C THR A 76 -1.31 12.03 2.82
N VAL A 77 -2.25 11.47 2.04
CA VAL A 77 -2.60 10.05 2.11
C VAL A 77 -1.41 9.16 1.75
N TYR A 78 -0.68 9.51 0.68
CA TYR A 78 0.55 8.79 0.30
C TYR A 78 1.67 9.02 1.31
N GLY A 79 1.86 10.26 1.78
CA GLY A 79 2.86 10.60 2.80
C GLY A 79 2.68 9.80 4.09
N LEU A 80 1.43 9.53 4.50
CA LEU A 80 1.11 8.67 5.65
C LEU A 80 1.50 7.20 5.45
N GLN A 81 1.84 6.76 4.23
CA GLN A 81 2.38 5.42 3.98
C GLN A 81 3.88 5.33 4.27
N ALA A 82 4.60 6.45 4.24
CA ALA A 82 6.05 6.45 4.46
C ALA A 82 6.47 5.93 5.85
N PRO A 83 5.81 6.32 6.97
CA PRO A 83 6.19 5.84 8.30
C PRO A 83 6.17 4.31 8.45
N TRP A 84 5.16 3.63 7.90
CA TRP A 84 5.06 2.17 8.04
C TRP A 84 6.03 1.43 7.11
N LEU A 85 6.35 2.00 5.94
CA LEU A 85 7.40 1.46 5.07
C LEU A 85 8.79 1.63 5.69
N LEU A 86 9.05 2.77 6.32
CA LEU A 86 10.27 2.99 7.12
C LEU A 86 10.33 1.98 8.27
N TYR A 87 9.23 1.76 8.98
CA TYR A 87 9.15 0.71 9.99
C TYR A 87 9.50 -0.66 9.39
N ALA A 88 8.92 -1.04 8.25
CA ALA A 88 9.24 -2.30 7.56
C ALA A 88 10.74 -2.43 7.23
N ILE A 89 11.40 -1.35 6.79
CA ILE A 89 12.86 -1.32 6.56
C ILE A 89 13.61 -1.55 7.88
N THR A 90 13.24 -0.85 8.96
CA THR A 90 13.93 -1.00 10.25
C THR A 90 13.85 -2.44 10.77
N THR A 91 12.79 -3.18 10.47
CA THR A 91 12.68 -4.60 10.86
C THR A 91 13.71 -5.50 10.20
N LEU A 92 14.26 -5.14 9.04
CA LEU A 92 15.36 -5.88 8.39
C LEU A 92 16.69 -5.69 9.12
N CYS A 93 16.92 -4.50 9.66
CA CYS A 93 18.19 -4.13 10.28
C CYS A 93 18.22 -4.40 11.79
N ARG A 94 17.06 -4.61 12.44
CA ARG A 94 16.95 -4.73 13.89
C ARG A 94 17.18 -6.17 14.37
N ARG A 95 18.08 -6.34 15.35
CA ARG A 95 18.30 -7.60 16.10
C ARG A 95 17.36 -7.68 17.30
N ASN A 96 16.91 -8.89 17.65
CA ASN A 96 16.11 -9.11 18.86
C ASN A 96 17.01 -9.10 20.09
N GLY A 97 17.18 -7.95 20.74
CA GLY A 97 18.23 -7.74 21.76
C GLY A 97 18.14 -8.52 23.08
N CYS A 98 17.61 -9.75 23.13
CA CYS A 98 17.38 -10.45 24.39
C CYS A 98 18.33 -11.61 24.71
N ASN A 99 19.20 -12.08 23.80
CA ASN A 99 20.26 -13.05 24.13
C ASN A 99 21.40 -13.03 23.08
N SER A 100 22.62 -13.43 23.47
CA SER A 100 23.83 -13.42 22.62
C SER A 100 23.75 -14.26 21.34
N ASP A 101 22.68 -15.05 21.16
CA ASP A 101 22.32 -15.81 19.94
C ASP A 101 21.14 -15.20 19.16
N SER A 102 20.84 -13.91 19.38
CA SER A 102 19.63 -13.24 18.91
C SER A 102 19.45 -13.24 17.39
N ASP A 103 18.44 -13.97 16.93
CA ASP A 103 17.92 -13.85 15.57
C ASP A 103 17.38 -12.43 15.29
N TYR A 104 17.43 -12.01 14.03
CA TYR A 104 16.91 -10.69 13.60
C TYR A 104 15.38 -10.66 13.64
N LEU A 105 14.79 -9.48 13.87
CA LEU A 105 13.33 -9.29 13.99
C LEU A 105 12.58 -9.68 12.71
N TYR A 106 13.19 -9.53 11.54
CA TYR A 106 12.60 -10.02 10.29
C TYR A 106 12.44 -11.55 10.23
N LYS A 107 13.13 -12.30 11.10
CA LYS A 107 13.15 -13.76 11.13
C LYS A 107 12.03 -14.30 12.01
N TYR A 108 11.91 -13.81 13.24
CA TYR A 108 10.87 -14.18 14.20
C TYR A 108 10.85 -13.21 15.39
N PRO A 109 9.68 -12.77 15.92
CA PRO A 109 8.37 -12.77 15.28
C PRO A 109 8.35 -11.79 14.11
N ARG A 110 7.68 -12.14 13.00
CA ARG A 110 7.73 -11.38 11.75
C ARG A 110 6.68 -10.26 11.79
N PRO A 111 7.05 -8.98 11.96
CA PRO A 111 6.05 -7.93 12.18
C PRO A 111 5.30 -7.58 10.88
N VAL A 112 5.98 -7.70 9.75
CA VAL A 112 5.45 -7.42 8.41
C VAL A 112 5.50 -8.70 7.57
N SER A 113 4.34 -9.08 7.03
CA SER A 113 4.20 -10.31 6.26
C SER A 113 4.59 -10.10 4.79
N ARG A 114 5.06 -11.17 4.13
CA ARG A 114 5.32 -11.11 2.67
C ARG A 114 4.04 -10.86 1.88
N MET A 115 2.93 -11.44 2.32
CA MET A 115 1.63 -11.26 1.69
C MET A 115 1.17 -9.81 1.77
N GLN A 116 1.40 -9.16 2.91
CA GLN A 116 1.12 -7.74 3.12
C GLN A 116 1.94 -6.87 2.16
N LEU A 117 3.25 -7.11 2.04
CA LEU A 117 4.11 -6.39 1.08
C LEU A 117 3.63 -6.58 -0.36
N PHE A 118 3.36 -7.83 -0.75
CA PHE A 118 2.90 -8.16 -2.10
C PHE A 118 1.55 -7.50 -2.44
N THR A 119 0.57 -7.61 -1.54
CA THR A 119 -0.76 -7.02 -1.74
C THR A 119 -0.73 -5.50 -1.74
N PHE A 120 0.14 -4.87 -0.94
CA PHE A 120 0.38 -3.43 -1.03
C PHE A 120 1.00 -3.03 -2.37
N SER A 121 2.02 -3.75 -2.86
CA SER A 121 2.59 -3.52 -4.20
C SER A 121 1.53 -3.62 -5.28
N LEU A 122 0.67 -4.65 -5.23
CA LEU A 122 -0.40 -4.83 -6.18
C LEU A 122 -1.36 -3.63 -6.15
N SER A 123 -1.71 -3.12 -4.97
CA SER A 123 -2.52 -1.90 -4.84
C SER A 123 -1.84 -0.68 -5.48
N CYS A 124 -0.53 -0.49 -5.28
CA CYS A 124 0.24 0.59 -5.92
C CYS A 124 0.23 0.48 -7.45
N TRP A 125 0.44 -0.72 -8.00
CA TRP A 125 0.40 -0.95 -9.45
C TRP A 125 -0.99 -0.74 -10.04
N SER A 126 -2.03 -1.27 -9.40
CA SER A 126 -3.42 -1.01 -9.80
C SER A 126 -3.73 0.48 -9.80
N HIS A 127 -3.18 1.24 -8.84
CA HIS A 127 -3.33 2.68 -8.78
C HIS A 127 -2.63 3.40 -9.95
N LEU A 128 -1.39 3.03 -10.25
CA LEU A 128 -0.65 3.56 -11.40
C LEU A 128 -1.40 3.29 -12.72
N ILE A 129 -1.91 2.07 -12.90
CA ILE A 129 -2.69 1.69 -14.08
C ILE A 129 -3.99 2.50 -14.13
N PHE A 130 -4.67 2.71 -13.00
CA PHE A 130 -5.84 3.56 -12.92
C PHE A 130 -5.55 4.99 -13.43
N LEU A 131 -4.48 5.64 -12.93
CA LEU A 131 -4.09 6.98 -13.37
C LEU A 131 -3.78 7.00 -14.87
N PHE A 132 -3.01 6.02 -15.35
CA PHE A 132 -2.70 5.89 -16.77
C PHE A 132 -3.96 5.73 -17.63
N LEU A 133 -4.93 4.90 -17.24
CA LEU A 133 -6.16 4.69 -18.00
C LEU A 133 -7.07 5.91 -18.02
N ILE A 134 -7.10 6.71 -16.95
CA ILE A 134 -7.81 7.99 -16.91
C ILE A 134 -7.22 8.97 -17.94
N GLN A 135 -5.89 9.00 -18.08
CA GLN A 135 -5.23 9.83 -19.09
C GLN A 135 -5.64 9.42 -20.52
N HIS A 136 -5.87 8.13 -20.75
CA HIS A 136 -6.36 7.57 -22.01
C HIS A 136 -7.89 7.53 -22.15
N GLN A 137 -8.62 8.29 -21.32
CA GLN A 137 -10.09 8.41 -21.34
C GLN A 137 -10.85 7.06 -21.21
N SER A 138 -10.18 6.03 -20.70
CA SER A 138 -10.73 4.68 -20.55
C SER A 138 -11.38 4.49 -19.17
N ASN A 139 -12.42 5.29 -18.90
CA ASN A 139 -13.03 5.44 -17.57
C ASN A 139 -13.52 4.12 -16.95
N LEU A 140 -14.12 3.23 -17.75
CA LEU A 140 -14.64 1.94 -17.23
C LEU A 140 -13.51 1.03 -16.74
N LEU A 141 -12.46 0.88 -17.55
CA LEU A 141 -11.29 0.08 -17.18
C LEU A 141 -10.58 0.69 -15.97
N ALA A 142 -10.47 2.03 -15.93
CA ALA A 142 -9.88 2.72 -14.79
C ALA A 142 -10.61 2.37 -13.48
N ILE A 143 -11.95 2.38 -13.46
CA ILE A 143 -12.76 2.01 -12.30
C ILE A 143 -12.50 0.55 -11.87
N ILE A 144 -12.39 -0.38 -12.83
CA ILE A 144 -12.08 -1.78 -12.53
C ILE A 144 -10.74 -1.90 -11.81
N TYR A 145 -9.69 -1.25 -12.31
CA TYR A 145 -8.37 -1.27 -11.67
C TYR A 145 -8.38 -0.59 -10.30
N LEU A 146 -9.18 0.46 -10.11
CA LEU A 146 -9.35 1.12 -8.82
C LEU A 146 -10.01 0.17 -7.79
N ILE A 147 -11.04 -0.58 -8.20
CA ILE A 147 -11.68 -1.62 -7.37
C ILE A 147 -10.67 -2.73 -7.01
N LEU A 148 -9.92 -3.23 -8.00
CA LEU A 148 -8.89 -4.24 -7.77
C LEU A 148 -7.81 -3.76 -6.78
N GLY A 149 -7.37 -2.51 -6.91
CA GLY A 149 -6.42 -1.88 -5.99
C GLY A 149 -6.98 -1.76 -4.57
N THR A 150 -8.28 -1.45 -4.46
CA THR A 150 -8.99 -1.36 -3.16
C THR A 150 -9.08 -2.73 -2.50
N MET A 151 -9.45 -3.77 -3.25
CA MET A 151 -9.50 -5.15 -2.75
C MET A 151 -8.12 -5.64 -2.30
N ALA A 152 -7.06 -5.34 -3.07
CA ALA A 152 -5.69 -5.66 -2.69
C ALA A 152 -5.30 -4.98 -1.37
N LEU A 153 -5.72 -3.73 -1.15
CA LEU A 153 -5.44 -3.00 0.07
C LEU A 153 -6.24 -3.52 1.29
N ILE A 154 -7.48 -3.97 1.09
CA ILE A 154 -8.25 -4.69 2.12
C ILE A 154 -7.50 -5.96 2.53
N CYS A 155 -7.05 -6.76 1.56
CA CYS A 155 -6.24 -7.95 1.84
C CYS A 155 -4.94 -7.61 2.59
N CYS A 156 -4.28 -6.52 2.22
CA CYS A 156 -3.09 -6.02 2.91
C CYS A 156 -3.37 -5.70 4.39
N LEU A 157 -4.43 -4.93 4.66
CA LEU A 157 -4.83 -4.59 6.03
C LEU A 157 -5.24 -5.82 6.84
N LEU A 158 -6.07 -6.70 6.29
CA LEU A 158 -6.51 -7.92 6.95
C LEU A 158 -5.33 -8.84 7.29
N THR A 159 -4.42 -9.05 6.34
CA THR A 159 -3.23 -9.87 6.59
C THR A 159 -2.34 -9.25 7.67
N SER A 160 -2.21 -7.91 7.72
CA SER A 160 -1.50 -7.22 8.80
C SER A 160 -2.16 -7.46 10.17
N ILE A 161 -3.48 -7.32 10.26
CA ILE A 161 -4.24 -7.50 11.51
C ILE A 161 -4.13 -8.95 12.01
N ILE A 162 -4.40 -9.92 11.15
CA ILE A 162 -4.32 -11.35 11.48
C ILE A 162 -2.90 -11.70 11.92
N HIS A 163 -1.89 -11.18 11.22
CA HIS A 163 -0.51 -11.46 11.56
C HIS A 163 -0.09 -10.79 12.87
N LEU A 164 -0.57 -9.59 13.20
CA LEU A 164 -0.32 -9.02 14.52
C LEU A 164 -0.98 -9.88 15.61
N HIS A 165 -2.25 -10.26 15.42
CA HIS A 165 -3.00 -11.05 16.40
C HIS A 165 -2.32 -12.38 16.73
N ASN A 166 -1.82 -13.09 15.71
CA ASN A 166 -1.14 -14.38 15.89
C ASN A 166 0.18 -14.25 16.68
N TYR A 167 0.89 -13.13 16.59
CA TYR A 167 2.21 -12.93 17.19
C TYR A 167 2.19 -11.98 18.40
N GLU A 168 1.04 -11.42 18.75
CA GLU A 168 0.90 -10.44 19.83
C GLU A 168 1.35 -11.00 21.17
N ARG A 169 0.96 -12.25 21.48
CA ARG A 169 1.37 -12.92 22.72
C ARG A 169 2.89 -13.07 22.81
N GLU A 170 3.53 -13.46 21.71
CA GLU A 170 4.98 -13.67 21.65
C GLU A 170 5.78 -12.36 21.75
N LEU A 171 5.28 -11.31 21.08
CA LEU A 171 5.82 -9.96 21.17
C LEU A 171 5.71 -9.42 22.61
N SER A 172 4.57 -9.65 23.27
CA SER A 172 4.36 -9.27 24.66
C SER A 172 5.30 -10.01 25.61
N THR A 173 5.49 -11.33 25.44
CA THR A 173 6.41 -12.12 26.28
C THR A 173 7.87 -11.74 26.06
N SER A 174 8.21 -11.20 24.89
CA SER A 174 9.56 -10.73 24.55
C SER A 174 9.80 -9.26 24.93
N HIS A 175 8.88 -8.64 25.67
CA HIS A 175 8.90 -7.21 26.04
C HIS A 175 8.97 -6.23 24.83
N LEU A 176 8.51 -6.66 23.65
CA LEU A 176 8.49 -5.87 22.41
C LEU A 176 7.19 -5.07 22.26
N PHE A 177 6.70 -4.46 23.34
CA PHE A 177 5.45 -3.69 23.36
C PHE A 177 5.47 -2.50 22.39
N SER A 178 6.63 -1.86 22.21
CA SER A 178 6.81 -0.76 21.25
C SER A 178 6.50 -1.19 19.82
N ASP A 179 6.79 -2.44 19.45
CA ASP A 179 6.57 -2.93 18.08
C ASP A 179 5.08 -3.18 17.83
N ILE A 180 4.36 -3.69 18.83
CA ILE A 180 2.89 -3.85 18.78
C ILE A 180 2.22 -2.49 18.52
N TRP A 181 2.62 -1.46 19.27
CA TRP A 181 2.08 -0.11 19.10
C TRP A 181 2.50 0.53 17.77
N SER A 182 3.73 0.30 17.33
CA SER A 182 4.22 0.80 16.03
C SER A 182 3.39 0.23 14.87
N ILE A 183 3.05 -1.06 14.92
CA ILE A 183 2.18 -1.69 13.91
C ILE A 183 0.78 -1.10 13.96
N ARG A 184 0.19 -0.99 15.15
CA ARG A 184 -1.17 -0.42 15.30
C ARG A 184 -1.23 1.04 14.81
N ILE A 185 -0.28 1.87 15.23
CA ILE A 185 -0.29 3.31 14.96
C ILE A 185 0.13 3.61 13.52
N PHE A 186 1.24 3.04 13.05
CA PHE A 186 1.77 3.41 11.73
C PHE A 186 1.20 2.53 10.62
N VAL A 187 1.19 1.21 10.81
CA VAL A 187 0.80 0.27 9.75
C VAL A 187 -0.72 0.27 9.59
N HIS A 188 -1.48 -0.01 10.65
CA HIS A 188 -2.93 -0.14 10.52
C HIS A 188 -3.60 1.20 10.21
N ASN A 189 -3.29 2.28 10.94
CA ASN A 189 -3.90 3.58 10.61
C ASN A 189 -3.45 4.08 9.24
N GLY A 190 -2.18 3.92 8.86
CA GLY A 190 -1.68 4.32 7.54
C GLY A 190 -2.45 3.61 6.42
N LEU A 191 -2.55 2.28 6.50
CA LEU A 191 -3.30 1.47 5.53
C LEU A 191 -4.80 1.78 5.54
N SER A 192 -5.40 2.03 6.71
CA SER A 192 -6.82 2.38 6.83
C SER A 192 -7.14 3.73 6.21
N VAL A 193 -6.29 4.74 6.36
CA VAL A 193 -6.46 6.05 5.70
C VAL A 193 -6.37 5.91 4.18
N MET A 194 -5.38 5.16 3.68
CA MET A 194 -5.27 4.85 2.24
C MET A 194 -6.50 4.11 1.73
N LEU A 195 -7.02 3.16 2.51
CA LEU A 195 -8.20 2.39 2.15
C LEU A 195 -9.46 3.27 2.10
N ALA A 196 -9.68 4.10 3.11
CA ALA A 196 -10.79 5.05 3.11
C ALA A 196 -10.73 6.00 1.91
N TRP A 197 -9.53 6.46 1.55
CA TRP A 197 -9.29 7.26 0.35
C TRP A 197 -9.67 6.51 -0.93
N GLN A 198 -9.18 5.28 -1.12
CA GLN A 198 -9.51 4.48 -2.30
C GLN A 198 -11.01 4.15 -2.39
N ILE A 199 -11.67 3.79 -1.30
CA ILE A 199 -13.12 3.56 -1.26
C ILE A 199 -13.88 4.80 -1.69
N THR A 200 -13.45 5.98 -1.21
CA THR A 200 -14.06 7.26 -1.60
C THR A 200 -13.93 7.49 -3.10
N LEU A 201 -12.75 7.25 -3.68
CA LEU A 201 -12.54 7.36 -5.12
C LEU A 201 -13.39 6.37 -5.92
N VAL A 202 -13.50 5.12 -5.47
CA VAL A 202 -14.37 4.11 -6.09
C VAL A 202 -15.82 4.60 -6.09
N ALA A 203 -16.33 5.02 -4.92
CA ALA A 203 -17.70 5.48 -4.78
C ALA A 203 -18.02 6.65 -5.74
N TYR A 204 -17.17 7.68 -5.77
CA TYR A 204 -17.35 8.81 -6.68
C TYR A 204 -17.26 8.39 -8.16
N SER A 205 -16.29 7.56 -8.52
CA SER A 205 -16.11 7.13 -9.91
C SER A 205 -17.26 6.27 -10.41
N SER A 206 -17.79 5.39 -9.56
CA SER A 206 -18.95 4.56 -9.86
C SER A 206 -20.23 5.39 -10.00
N LEU A 207 -20.47 6.36 -9.11
CA LEU A 207 -21.61 7.28 -9.21
C LEU A 207 -21.55 8.10 -10.51
N TYR A 208 -20.38 8.62 -10.86
CA TYR A 208 -20.19 9.34 -12.11
C TYR A 208 -20.49 8.46 -13.34
N ALA A 209 -19.96 7.23 -13.37
CA ALA A 209 -20.23 6.29 -14.45
C ALA A 209 -21.73 5.97 -14.59
N CYS A 210 -22.42 5.77 -13.46
CA CYS A 210 -23.86 5.52 -13.44
C CYS A 210 -24.66 6.70 -14.00
N ASN A 211 -24.38 7.93 -13.54
CA ASN A 211 -25.05 9.14 -14.02
C ASN A 211 -24.87 9.34 -15.53
N ARG A 212 -23.66 9.08 -16.05
CA ARG A 212 -23.40 9.22 -17.49
C ARG A 212 -24.21 8.25 -18.33
N VAL A 213 -24.34 6.99 -17.88
CA VAL A 213 -25.16 5.99 -18.55
C VAL A 213 -26.64 6.38 -18.54
N LEU A 214 -27.17 6.77 -17.37
CA LEU A 214 -28.57 7.17 -17.24
C LEU A 214 -28.93 8.40 -18.10
N LEU A 215 -28.06 9.40 -18.14
CA LEU A 215 -28.28 10.58 -18.98
C LEU A 215 -28.21 10.25 -20.47
N SER A 216 -27.31 9.36 -20.88
CA SER A 216 -27.22 8.94 -22.29
C SER A 216 -28.46 8.20 -22.80
N SER A 217 -29.17 7.47 -21.93
CA SER A 217 -30.43 6.80 -22.27
C SER A 217 -31.63 7.74 -22.38
N SER A 218 -31.54 8.97 -21.83
CA SER A 218 -32.62 9.95 -21.88
C SER A 218 -32.61 10.83 -23.15
N SER A 219 -31.52 10.76 -23.92
CA SER A 219 -31.32 11.53 -25.16
C SER A 219 -31.64 10.76 -26.45
N THR A 220 -32.20 9.55 -26.33
CA THR A 220 -32.65 8.68 -27.43
C THR A 220 -34.15 8.47 -27.36
#